data_AF-A0A3B1K4N2-F1
#
_entry.id   AF-A0A3B1K4N2-F1
#
_cell.length_a   1.000
_cell.length_b   1.000
_cell.length_c   1.000
_cell.angle_alpha   90.00
_cell.angle_beta   90.00
_cell.angle_gamma   90.00
#
_symmetry.space_group_name_H-M   'P 1'
#
loop_
_entity.id
_entity.type
_entity.pdbx_description
1 polymer ?
#
loop_
_entity_poly.entity_id
_entity_poly.type
_entity_poly.pdbx_seq_one_letter_code
_entity_poly.pdbx_strand_id
1 'polypeptide(L)'
;SWVTLSVWLLLTYHYFFAEALKKAYGLIKEGKTPVCLLPELYVLCSEQALQLGCKEIAEHCLMMYFETNPPSNQFLCHAYFCQAQLNSPHTVTTVEDMDKAVMYYLKAIEISKDYPRYHFLVFNASLLYFQTVRASLRPGQWQHLVCSLSQVVSALEAVLEPDYAWRAELMLSVDAQSPHCLKQRCGNE
;
A
#
# COMPACT_ATOMS: atom_id res chain seq x y z
N SER A 1 -9.83 -22.67 27.15
CA SER A 1 -10.32 -23.08 25.82
C SER A 1 -9.13 -23.09 24.85
N TRP A 2 -9.08 -23.95 23.84
CA TRP A 2 -8.03 -23.92 22.80
C TRP A 2 -7.95 -22.57 22.08
N VAL A 3 -9.08 -21.86 21.99
CA VAL A 3 -9.17 -20.49 21.45
C VAL A 3 -8.37 -19.49 22.30
N THR A 4 -8.46 -19.58 23.63
CA THR A 4 -7.74 -18.65 24.52
C THR A 4 -6.22 -18.88 24.48
N LEU A 5 -5.76 -20.13 24.32
CA LEU A 5 -4.33 -20.44 24.18
C LEU A 5 -3.78 -19.95 22.83
N SER A 6 -4.54 -20.12 21.76
CA SER A 6 -4.15 -19.69 20.40
C SER A 6 -4.08 -18.17 20.29
N VAL A 7 -5.05 -17.45 20.87
CA VAL A 7 -5.02 -15.98 20.96
C VAL A 7 -3.83 -15.50 21.79
N TRP A 8 -3.53 -16.16 22.92
CA TRP A 8 -2.40 -15.80 23.76
C TRP A 8 -1.04 -16.04 23.09
N LEU A 9 -0.89 -17.13 22.33
CA LEU A 9 0.29 -17.40 21.52
C LEU A 9 0.47 -16.36 20.39
N LEU A 10 -0.61 -15.96 19.72
CA LEU A 10 -0.55 -14.91 18.70
C LEU A 10 -0.17 -13.55 19.31
N LEU A 11 -0.74 -13.20 20.46
CA LEU A 11 -0.43 -11.94 21.15
C LEU A 11 1.01 -11.92 21.67
N THR A 12 1.50 -13.02 22.24
CA THR A 12 2.90 -13.10 22.72
C THR A 12 3.89 -13.09 21.57
N TYR A 13 3.58 -13.76 20.46
CA TYR A 13 4.37 -13.69 19.22
C TYR A 13 4.41 -12.24 18.71
N HIS A 14 3.26 -11.60 18.49
CA HIS A 14 3.17 -10.22 18.02
C HIS A 14 3.92 -9.24 18.92
N TYR A 15 3.80 -9.39 20.24
CA TYR A 15 4.52 -8.58 21.22
C TYR A 15 6.04 -8.73 21.09
N PHE A 16 6.53 -9.96 20.92
CA PHE A 16 7.96 -10.21 20.76
C PHE A 16 8.54 -9.53 19.52
N PHE A 17 7.85 -9.59 18.37
CA PHE A 17 8.29 -8.90 17.16
C PHE A 17 8.22 -7.38 17.28
N ALA A 18 7.21 -6.85 17.96
CA ALA A 18 7.12 -5.41 18.21
C ALA A 18 8.28 -4.89 19.07
N GLU A 19 8.72 -5.66 20.06
CA GLU A 19 9.87 -5.29 20.90
C GLU A 19 11.21 -5.41 20.13
N ALA A 20 11.36 -6.45 19.31
CA ALA A 20 12.52 -6.58 18.44
C ALA A 20 12.61 -5.43 17.42
N LEU A 21 11.47 -5.03 16.82
CA LEU A 21 11.36 -3.89 15.92
C LEU A 21 11.80 -2.59 16.62
N LYS A 22 11.30 -2.31 17.82
CA LYS A 22 11.67 -1.09 18.57
C LYS A 22 13.18 -1.02 18.83
N LYS A 23 13.79 -2.15 19.18
CA LYS A 23 15.25 -2.22 19.37
C LYS A 23 16.00 -1.97 18.06
N ALA A 24 15.58 -2.61 16.97
CA ALA A 24 16.17 -2.40 15.65
C ALA A 24 16.07 -0.93 15.21
N TYR A 25 14.89 -0.32 15.36
CA TYR A 25 14.66 1.09 15.08
C TYR A 25 15.57 2.00 15.92
N GLY A 26 15.72 1.72 17.22
CA GLY A 26 16.65 2.45 18.09
C GLY A 26 18.09 2.42 17.56
N LEU A 27 18.56 1.25 17.11
CA LEU A 27 19.90 1.11 16.53
C LEU A 27 20.07 1.89 15.23
N ILE A 28 19.08 1.82 14.33
CA ILE A 28 19.07 2.58 13.06
C ILE A 28 19.11 4.08 13.36
N LYS A 29 18.25 4.55 14.27
CA LYS A 29 18.15 5.98 14.63
C LYS A 29 19.44 6.53 15.26
N GLU A 30 20.12 5.74 16.08
CA GLU A 30 21.34 6.17 16.75
C GLU A 30 22.57 6.17 15.83
N GLY A 31 22.48 5.60 14.62
CA GLY A 31 23.58 5.61 13.63
C GLY A 31 24.86 4.90 14.10
N LYS A 32 24.77 4.04 15.14
CA LYS A 32 25.94 3.46 15.83
C LYS A 32 26.65 2.35 15.06
N THR A 33 26.14 1.93 13.91
CA THR A 33 26.79 0.91 13.07
C THR A 33 26.89 1.39 11.61
N PRO A 34 27.94 1.01 10.85
CA PRO A 34 28.10 1.45 9.46
C PRO A 34 26.96 1.00 8.54
N VAL A 35 26.23 -0.06 8.92
CA VAL A 35 25.01 -0.53 8.23
C VAL A 35 23.85 0.47 8.40
N CYS A 36 23.79 1.22 9.52
CA CYS A 36 22.76 2.25 9.78
C CYS A 36 22.85 3.50 8.89
N LEU A 37 23.79 3.54 7.94
CA LEU A 37 23.92 4.63 6.98
C LEU A 37 23.14 4.39 5.68
N LEU A 38 22.54 3.22 5.51
CA LEU A 38 21.72 2.89 4.34
C LEU A 38 20.29 3.42 4.52
N PRO A 39 19.84 4.41 3.74
CA PRO A 39 18.48 4.94 3.85
C PRO A 39 17.40 3.86 3.68
N GLU A 40 17.70 2.80 2.92
CA GLU A 40 16.81 1.67 2.65
C GLU A 40 16.36 0.94 3.92
N LEU A 41 17.17 0.96 4.99
CA LEU A 41 16.79 0.34 6.27
C LEU A 41 15.58 1.02 6.92
N TYR A 42 15.40 2.32 6.69
CA TYR A 42 14.21 3.01 7.15
C TYR A 42 12.96 2.50 6.41
N VAL A 43 13.06 2.20 5.12
CA VAL A 43 11.93 1.64 4.36
C VAL A 43 11.56 0.25 4.90
N LEU A 44 12.53 -0.64 5.05
CA LEU A 44 12.30 -1.99 5.61
C LEU A 44 11.75 -1.93 7.04
N CYS A 45 12.26 -1.01 7.87
CA CYS A 45 11.74 -0.79 9.22
C CYS A 45 10.29 -0.28 9.19
N SER A 46 9.95 0.60 8.24
CA SER A 46 8.60 1.13 8.06
C SER A 46 7.61 0.03 7.64
N GLU A 47 7.97 -0.80 6.67
CA GLU A 47 7.16 -1.93 6.23
C GLU A 47 6.85 -2.88 7.39
N GLN A 48 7.88 -3.24 8.16
CA GLN A 48 7.72 -4.13 9.31
C GLN A 48 6.90 -3.47 10.42
N ALA A 49 7.09 -2.17 10.65
CA ALA A 49 6.31 -1.39 11.60
C ALA A 49 4.83 -1.36 11.25
N LEU A 50 4.48 -1.22 9.97
CA LEU A 50 3.09 -1.28 9.49
C LEU A 50 2.46 -2.65 9.72
N GLN A 51 3.16 -3.73 9.41
CA GLN A 51 2.68 -5.09 9.68
C GLN A 51 2.40 -5.34 11.17
N LEU A 52 3.20 -4.72 12.04
CA LEU A 52 3.06 -4.85 13.50
C LEU A 52 2.13 -3.80 14.12
N GLY A 53 1.58 -2.88 13.32
CA GLY A 53 0.69 -1.80 13.77
C GLY A 53 1.39 -0.63 14.47
N CYS A 54 2.72 -0.56 14.41
CA CYS A 54 3.54 0.48 15.04
C CYS A 54 3.68 1.73 14.16
N LYS A 55 2.57 2.44 13.92
CA LYS A 55 2.49 3.56 12.96
C LYS A 55 3.50 4.68 13.20
N GLU A 56 3.73 5.06 14.46
CA GLU A 56 4.68 6.12 14.82
C GLU A 56 6.11 5.82 14.33
N ILE A 57 6.53 4.55 14.41
CA ILE A 57 7.84 4.11 13.91
C ILE A 57 7.84 4.17 12.38
N ALA A 58 6.76 3.70 11.74
CA ALA A 58 6.63 3.72 10.29
C ALA A 58 6.71 5.15 9.72
N GLU A 59 5.98 6.09 10.31
CA GLU A 59 5.96 7.50 9.95
C GLU A 59 7.33 8.14 10.09
N HIS A 60 7.98 7.97 11.26
CA HIS A 60 9.31 8.53 11.48
C HIS A 60 10.36 7.92 10.54
N CYS A 61 10.29 6.62 10.26
CA CYS A 61 11.22 6.01 9.30
C CYS A 61 11.03 6.59 7.89
N LEU A 62 9.79 6.77 7.44
CA LEU A 62 9.54 7.38 6.12
C LEU A 62 10.03 8.82 6.06
N MET A 63 9.81 9.61 7.12
CA MET A 63 10.33 10.97 7.22
C MET A 63 11.86 10.99 7.01
N MET A 64 12.60 10.17 7.77
CA MET A 64 14.05 10.07 7.62
C MET A 64 14.48 9.61 6.23
N TYR A 65 13.76 8.66 5.61
CA TYR A 65 14.07 8.20 4.26
C TYR A 65 13.88 9.30 3.22
N PHE A 66 12.75 10.02 3.24
CA PHE A 66 12.46 11.07 2.26
C PHE A 66 13.37 12.29 2.40
N GLU A 67 13.87 12.61 3.60
CA GLU A 67 14.87 13.66 3.83
C GLU A 67 16.19 13.41 3.06
N THR A 68 16.47 12.16 2.67
CA THR A 68 17.67 11.83 1.89
C THR A 68 17.56 12.13 0.40
N ASN A 69 16.39 12.58 -0.09
CA ASN A 69 16.07 12.72 -1.52
C ASN A 69 16.38 11.42 -2.30
N PRO A 70 15.65 10.33 -1.98
CA PRO A 70 15.96 9.01 -2.51
C PRO A 70 15.80 8.94 -4.04
N PRO A 71 16.64 8.14 -4.74
CA PRO A 71 16.51 7.94 -6.17
C PRO A 71 15.28 7.10 -6.52
N SER A 72 14.83 7.19 -7.78
CA SER A 72 13.75 6.37 -8.33
C SER A 72 14.16 4.90 -8.46
N ASN A 73 14.00 4.15 -7.38
CA ASN A 73 14.30 2.72 -7.30
C ASN A 73 13.14 1.97 -6.58
N GLN A 74 13.30 0.65 -6.40
CA GLN A 74 12.30 -0.15 -5.69
C GLN A 74 12.00 0.37 -4.28
N PHE A 75 13.00 0.83 -3.52
CA PHE A 75 12.82 1.29 -2.16
C PHE A 75 11.95 2.56 -2.09
N LEU A 76 12.02 3.42 -3.11
CA LEU A 76 11.09 4.55 -3.23
C LEU A 76 9.65 4.07 -3.50
N CYS A 77 9.45 3.05 -4.33
CA CYS A 77 8.13 2.43 -4.52
C CYS A 77 7.59 1.83 -3.20
N HIS A 78 8.43 1.09 -2.47
CA HIS A 78 8.08 0.51 -1.17
C HIS A 78 7.76 1.60 -0.12
N ALA A 79 8.52 2.69 -0.08
CA ALA A 79 8.20 3.84 0.77
C ALA A 79 6.84 4.47 0.43
N TYR A 80 6.47 4.52 -0.85
CA TYR A 80 5.13 4.94 -1.26
C TYR A 80 4.03 3.93 -0.86
N PHE A 81 4.30 2.63 -0.89
CA PHE A 81 3.35 1.65 -0.35
C PHE A 81 3.10 1.90 1.14
N CYS A 82 4.16 2.16 1.92
CA CYS A 82 4.02 2.48 3.33
C CYS A 82 3.23 3.78 3.56
N GLN A 83 3.52 4.83 2.80
CA GLN A 83 2.74 6.09 2.84
C GLN A 83 1.26 5.84 2.54
N ALA A 84 0.95 5.04 1.51
CA ALA A 84 -0.43 4.73 1.18
C ALA A 84 -1.15 3.97 2.30
N GLN A 85 -0.48 3.02 2.93
CA GLN A 85 -1.03 2.23 4.04
C GLN A 85 -1.24 3.05 5.31
N LEU A 86 -0.38 4.05 5.59
CA LEU A 86 -0.59 5.00 6.68
C LEU A 86 -1.81 5.91 6.48
N ASN A 87 -2.24 6.10 5.22
CA ASN A 87 -3.41 6.91 4.86
C ASN A 87 -4.65 6.04 4.55
N SER A 88 -4.60 4.73 4.82
CA SER A 88 -5.66 3.73 4.52
C SER A 88 -6.82 3.80 5.53
N PRO A 89 -8.07 3.45 5.18
CA PRO A 89 -9.30 3.57 6.00
C PRO A 89 -9.28 2.87 7.37
N HIS A 90 -8.40 1.89 7.60
CA HIS A 90 -8.21 1.31 8.94
C HIS A 90 -7.55 2.29 9.92
N THR A 91 -7.13 3.44 9.41
CA THR A 91 -6.37 4.46 10.12
C THR A 91 -6.99 5.85 10.02
N VAL A 92 -7.89 6.12 9.06
CA VAL A 92 -8.42 7.48 8.77
C VAL A 92 -9.89 7.50 8.29
N THR A 93 -10.56 8.65 8.46
CA THR A 93 -12.02 8.85 8.36
C THR A 93 -12.49 9.75 7.20
N THR A 94 -11.59 10.23 6.32
CA THR A 94 -11.92 11.26 5.29
C THR A 94 -11.67 10.79 3.85
N VAL A 95 -12.26 11.48 2.88
CA VAL A 95 -12.08 11.22 1.43
C VAL A 95 -10.68 11.67 0.99
N GLU A 96 -10.20 12.77 1.55
CA GLU A 96 -8.90 13.38 1.23
C GLU A 96 -7.73 12.42 1.54
N ASP A 97 -7.86 11.63 2.61
CA ASP A 97 -6.81 10.67 2.98
C ASP A 97 -6.84 9.43 2.06
N MET A 98 -8.02 9.04 1.57
CA MET A 98 -8.12 8.04 0.50
C MET A 98 -7.42 8.53 -0.78
N ASP A 99 -7.67 9.77 -1.19
CA ASP A 99 -7.04 10.35 -2.38
C ASP A 99 -5.51 10.41 -2.24
N LYS A 100 -5.00 10.73 -1.04
CA LYS A 100 -3.55 10.65 -0.76
C LYS A 100 -3.03 9.22 -0.88
N ALA A 101 -3.73 8.23 -0.31
CA ALA A 101 -3.33 6.84 -0.41
C ALA A 101 -3.27 6.37 -1.87
N VAL A 102 -4.31 6.69 -2.65
CA VAL A 102 -4.37 6.42 -4.09
C VAL A 102 -3.20 7.08 -4.83
N MET A 103 -2.92 8.35 -4.56
CA MET A 103 -1.81 9.08 -5.17
C MET A 103 -0.47 8.37 -4.94
N TYR A 104 -0.21 7.86 -3.74
CA TYR A 104 1.04 7.16 -3.44
C TYR A 104 1.19 5.85 -4.21
N TYR A 105 0.11 5.06 -4.36
CA TYR A 105 0.15 3.88 -5.22
C TYR A 105 0.45 4.25 -6.68
N LEU A 106 -0.17 5.31 -7.20
CA LEU A 106 0.11 5.78 -8.57
C LEU A 106 1.55 6.24 -8.73
N LYS A 107 2.14 6.94 -7.75
CA LYS A 107 3.58 7.30 -7.77
C LYS A 107 4.49 6.08 -7.85
N ALA A 108 4.18 5.02 -7.11
CA ALA A 108 4.94 3.77 -7.18
C ALA A 108 4.81 3.08 -8.56
N ILE A 109 3.61 3.12 -9.16
CA ILE A 109 3.35 2.61 -10.51
C ILE A 109 4.14 3.39 -11.57
N GLU A 110 4.13 4.72 -11.51
CA GLU A 110 4.87 5.56 -12.46
C GLU A 110 6.36 5.24 -12.46
N ILE A 111 6.96 5.04 -11.27
CA ILE A 111 8.37 4.63 -11.19
C ILE A 111 8.56 3.22 -11.73
N SER A 112 7.70 2.28 -11.36
CA SER A 112 7.94 0.86 -11.64
C SER A 112 7.66 0.44 -13.08
N LYS A 113 6.71 1.07 -13.76
CA LYS A 113 6.34 0.71 -15.14
C LYS A 113 7.47 0.96 -16.16
N ASP A 114 8.33 1.94 -15.89
CA ASP A 114 9.40 2.36 -16.81
C ASP A 114 10.63 1.44 -16.77
N TYR A 115 10.78 0.62 -15.72
CA TYR A 115 11.94 -0.25 -15.55
C TYR A 115 11.51 -1.72 -15.50
N PRO A 116 11.89 -2.56 -16.49
CA PRO A 116 11.47 -3.97 -16.54
C PRO A 116 11.77 -4.77 -15.27
N ARG A 117 12.90 -4.48 -14.61
CA ARG A 117 13.27 -5.13 -13.33
C ARG A 117 12.31 -4.81 -12.17
N TYR A 118 11.44 -3.81 -12.32
CA TYR A 118 10.48 -3.34 -11.33
C TYR A 118 9.03 -3.61 -11.72
N HIS A 119 8.75 -4.25 -12.86
CA HIS A 119 7.37 -4.52 -13.30
C HIS A 119 6.54 -5.28 -12.26
N PHE A 120 7.16 -6.16 -11.46
CA PHE A 120 6.49 -6.84 -10.35
C PHE A 120 5.89 -5.87 -9.30
N LEU A 121 6.43 -4.65 -9.18
CA LEU A 121 5.90 -3.62 -8.29
C LEU A 121 4.63 -2.98 -8.84
N VAL A 122 4.38 -3.01 -10.15
CA VAL A 122 3.10 -2.56 -10.73
C VAL A 122 1.98 -3.51 -10.29
N PHE A 123 2.23 -4.82 -10.33
CA PHE A 123 1.32 -5.82 -9.77
C PHE A 123 1.11 -5.60 -8.27
N ASN A 124 2.18 -5.50 -7.48
CA ASN A 124 2.07 -5.28 -6.03
C ASN A 124 1.27 -4.00 -5.69
N ALA A 125 1.55 -2.90 -6.41
CA ALA A 125 0.83 -1.65 -6.25
C ALA A 125 -0.66 -1.80 -6.57
N SER A 126 -1.00 -2.51 -7.66
CA SER A 126 -2.39 -2.73 -8.05
C SER A 126 -3.18 -3.51 -6.99
N LEU A 127 -2.55 -4.52 -6.38
CA LEU A 127 -3.17 -5.32 -5.33
C LEU A 127 -3.41 -4.48 -4.08
N LEU A 128 -2.39 -3.75 -3.62
CA LEU A 128 -2.49 -2.91 -2.42
C LEU A 128 -3.48 -1.74 -2.63
N TYR A 129 -3.46 -1.13 -3.82
CA TYR A 129 -4.43 -0.13 -4.24
C TYR A 129 -5.84 -0.68 -4.13
N PHE A 130 -6.12 -1.83 -4.77
CA PHE A 130 -7.46 -2.39 -4.82
C PHE A 130 -7.97 -2.80 -3.42
N GLN A 131 -7.10 -3.40 -2.60
CA GLN A 131 -7.41 -3.72 -1.20
C GLN A 131 -7.77 -2.47 -0.40
N THR A 132 -6.99 -1.39 -0.54
CA THR A 132 -7.20 -0.13 0.16
C THR A 132 -8.54 0.49 -0.21
N VAL A 133 -8.81 0.64 -1.51
CA VAL A 133 -10.04 1.29 -1.97
C VAL A 133 -11.26 0.43 -1.68
N ARG A 134 -11.19 -0.88 -1.86
CA ARG A 134 -12.29 -1.81 -1.58
C ARG A 134 -12.70 -1.81 -0.11
N ALA A 135 -11.75 -1.72 0.81
CA ALA A 135 -12.03 -1.64 2.24
C ALA A 135 -12.68 -0.30 2.66
N SER A 136 -12.47 0.76 1.87
CA SER A 136 -12.88 2.13 2.24
C SER A 136 -14.27 2.53 1.75
N LEU A 137 -14.74 1.93 0.65
CA LEU A 137 -15.81 2.54 -0.13
C LEU A 137 -17.19 2.10 0.29
N ARG A 138 -18.06 3.09 0.46
CA ARG A 138 -19.50 2.87 0.54
C ARG A 138 -20.08 2.58 -0.85
N PRO A 139 -21.22 1.87 -0.94
CA PRO A 139 -21.98 1.78 -2.17
C PRO A 139 -22.21 3.18 -2.77
N GLY A 140 -21.85 3.38 -4.04
CA GLY A 140 -22.04 4.65 -4.76
C GLY A 140 -20.86 5.64 -4.77
N GLN A 141 -19.80 5.45 -3.97
CA GLN A 141 -18.60 6.32 -4.00
C GLN A 141 -17.53 5.88 -5.01
N TRP A 142 -17.62 4.62 -5.38
CA TRP A 142 -16.85 3.92 -6.40
C TRP A 142 -16.58 4.75 -7.68
N GLN A 143 -17.56 5.49 -8.18
CA GLN A 143 -17.44 6.37 -9.36
C GLN A 143 -16.27 7.38 -9.30
N HIS A 144 -15.84 7.81 -8.11
CA HIS A 144 -14.68 8.70 -7.96
C HIS A 144 -13.34 8.03 -8.29
N LEU A 145 -13.30 6.69 -8.30
CA LEU A 145 -12.08 5.91 -8.52
C LEU A 145 -11.94 5.36 -9.93
N VAL A 146 -12.91 5.60 -10.81
CA VAL A 146 -12.87 5.13 -12.21
C VAL A 146 -11.58 5.60 -12.88
N CYS A 147 -11.18 6.87 -12.66
CA CYS A 147 -9.96 7.43 -13.25
C CYS A 147 -8.67 6.77 -12.72
N SER A 148 -8.55 6.56 -11.42
CA SER A 148 -7.34 5.95 -10.83
C SER A 148 -7.28 4.44 -11.12
N LEU A 149 -8.41 3.74 -11.09
CA LEU A 149 -8.47 2.31 -11.42
C LEU A 149 -8.13 2.08 -12.91
N SER A 150 -8.59 2.96 -13.81
CA SER A 150 -8.21 2.90 -15.23
C SER A 150 -6.71 3.09 -15.45
N GLN A 151 -6.06 3.98 -14.68
CA GLN A 151 -4.60 4.15 -14.72
C GLN A 151 -3.87 2.89 -14.26
N VAL A 152 -4.35 2.24 -13.19
CA VAL A 152 -3.79 0.98 -12.70
C VAL A 152 -3.90 -0.12 -13.76
N VAL A 153 -5.08 -0.29 -14.37
CA VAL A 153 -5.30 -1.26 -15.45
C VAL A 153 -4.36 -0.98 -16.63
N SER A 154 -4.29 0.26 -17.09
CA SER A 154 -3.42 0.66 -18.20
C SER A 154 -1.93 0.38 -17.91
N ALA A 155 -1.48 0.59 -16.68
CA ALA A 155 -0.11 0.26 -16.29
C ALA A 155 0.16 -1.25 -16.32
N LEU A 156 -0.79 -2.07 -15.84
CA LEU A 156 -0.68 -3.54 -15.91
C LEU A 156 -0.63 -4.05 -17.36
N GLU A 157 -1.38 -3.43 -18.25
CA GLU A 157 -1.33 -3.72 -19.69
C GLU A 157 0.01 -3.33 -20.30
N ALA A 158 0.52 -2.13 -19.96
CA ALA A 158 1.77 -1.60 -20.50
C ALA A 158 2.99 -2.48 -20.12
N VAL A 159 2.98 -3.08 -18.93
CA VAL A 159 4.04 -4.01 -18.48
C VAL A 159 3.78 -5.46 -18.87
N LEU A 160 2.72 -5.75 -19.62
CA LEU A 160 2.31 -7.09 -20.03
C LEU A 160 2.15 -8.06 -18.85
N GLU A 161 1.52 -7.59 -17.75
CA GLU A 161 1.34 -8.37 -16.54
C GLU A 161 0.65 -9.73 -16.85
N PRO A 162 1.26 -10.88 -16.51
CA PRO A 162 0.79 -12.20 -16.91
C PRO A 162 -0.49 -12.67 -16.20
N ASP A 163 -0.89 -12.07 -15.08
CA ASP A 163 -2.15 -12.40 -14.42
C ASP A 163 -3.35 -11.74 -15.13
N TYR A 164 -3.79 -12.35 -16.22
CA TYR A 164 -4.94 -11.90 -17.00
C TYR A 164 -6.24 -11.91 -16.18
N ALA A 165 -6.39 -12.82 -15.21
CA ALA A 165 -7.58 -12.91 -14.38
C ALA A 165 -7.67 -11.70 -13.44
N TRP A 166 -6.55 -11.33 -12.83
CA TRP A 166 -6.46 -10.12 -12.00
C TRP A 166 -6.78 -8.85 -12.80
N ARG A 167 -6.19 -8.70 -13.99
CA ARG A 167 -6.50 -7.54 -14.85
C ARG A 167 -7.98 -7.48 -15.23
N ALA A 168 -8.58 -8.62 -15.57
CA ALA A 168 -10.00 -8.70 -15.89
C ALA A 168 -10.89 -8.34 -14.69
N GLU A 169 -10.53 -8.75 -13.47
CA GLU A 169 -11.25 -8.36 -12.24
C GLU A 169 -11.27 -6.83 -12.06
N LEU A 170 -10.12 -6.18 -12.27
CA LEU A 170 -10.01 -4.72 -12.18
C LEU A 170 -10.82 -4.02 -13.30
N MET A 171 -10.77 -4.52 -14.53
CA MET A 171 -11.56 -3.99 -15.64
C MET A 171 -13.07 -4.09 -15.40
N LEU A 172 -13.55 -5.25 -14.95
CA LEU A 172 -14.96 -5.44 -14.59
C LEU A 172 -15.38 -4.50 -13.45
N SER A 173 -14.46 -4.22 -12.53
CA SER A 173 -14.69 -3.25 -11.45
C SER A 173 -14.81 -1.82 -11.99
N VAL A 174 -14.10 -1.45 -13.06
CA VAL A 174 -14.29 -0.16 -13.77
C VAL A 174 -15.66 -0.13 -14.46
N ASP A 175 -15.97 -1.15 -15.25
CA ASP A 175 -17.18 -1.19 -16.08
C ASP A 175 -18.47 -1.20 -15.26
N ALA A 176 -18.49 -1.95 -14.16
CA ALA A 176 -19.63 -2.01 -13.25
C ALA A 176 -19.98 -0.65 -12.63
N GLN A 177 -19.07 0.32 -12.69
CA GLN A 177 -19.22 1.67 -12.13
C GLN A 177 -19.44 2.74 -13.19
N SER A 178 -19.41 2.37 -14.47
CA SER A 178 -19.76 3.27 -15.56
C SER A 178 -21.21 3.74 -15.43
N PRO A 179 -21.50 5.05 -15.63
CA PRO A 179 -22.85 5.61 -15.47
C PRO A 179 -23.90 4.93 -16.38
N HIS A 180 -23.49 4.27 -17.46
CA HIS A 180 -24.36 3.47 -18.31
C HIS A 180 -24.87 2.19 -17.60
N CYS A 181 -24.00 1.49 -16.86
CA CYS A 181 -24.36 0.27 -16.12
C CYS A 181 -25.10 0.57 -14.81
N LEU A 182 -24.82 1.70 -14.14
CA LEU A 182 -25.53 2.12 -12.93
C LEU A 182 -27.02 2.41 -13.18
N LYS A 183 -27.36 2.99 -14.35
CA LYS A 183 -28.77 3.24 -14.74
C LYS A 183 -29.57 1.95 -14.94
N GLN A 184 -28.95 0.88 -15.44
CA GLN A 184 -29.63 -0.42 -15.61
C GLN A 184 -29.88 -1.13 -14.27
N ARG A 185 -29.05 -0.88 -13.26
CA ARG A 185 -29.17 -1.50 -11.94
C ARG A 185 -30.22 -0.83 -11.04
N CYS A 186 -30.41 0.49 -11.17
CA CYS A 186 -31.46 1.24 -10.47
C CYS A 186 -32.79 1.34 -11.24
N GLY A 187 -32.86 0.81 -12.46
CA GLY A 187 -34.04 0.88 -13.33
C GLY A 187 -34.96 -0.35 -13.29
N ASN A 188 -34.74 -1.28 -12.36
CA ASN A 188 -35.58 -2.47 -12.15
C ASN A 188 -36.24 -2.43 -10.75
N GLU A 189 -36.99 -1.37 -10.46
CA GLU A 189 -38.02 -1.33 -9.42
C GLU A 189 -39.33 -0.79 -10.01
#